data_AF-A0A6N2YY36-F1
#
_entry.id   AF-A0A6N2YY36-F1
#
_cell.length_a   1.000
_cell.length_b   1.000
_cell.length_c   1.000
_cell.angle_alpha   90.00
_cell.angle_beta   90.00
_cell.angle_gamma   90.00
#
_symmetry.space_group_name_H-M   'P 1'
#
loop_
_entity.id
_entity.type
_entity.pdbx_description
1 polymer ?
#
loop_
_entity_poly.entity_id
_entity_poly.type
_entity_poly.pdbx_seq_one_letter_code
_entity_poly.pdbx_strand_id
1 'polypeptide(L)'
;MIKLLGKYLHRVINYETGDLEITFTISDYNSKANTEELEKELYSLEIKKPRSKRSLNQNAYLWTLIHELALKMSDEDKKNISDDDVYLMLLEETKAKCDVIQTLAKAENDLKKCFRFVKLIKYDETNKEYARFLCYYGSSKFDTKEMNKLIDAAISWCNELNIPTLEGGIYG
;
A
#
# COMPACT_ATOMS: atom_id res chain seq x y z
N MET A 1 9.23 4.67 -14.88
CA MET A 1 7.98 3.92 -15.15
C MET A 1 6.96 4.92 -15.64
N ILE A 2 6.61 4.88 -16.92
CA ILE A 2 5.63 5.80 -17.50
C ILE A 2 4.24 5.34 -17.04
N LYS A 3 3.47 6.26 -16.44
CA LYS A 3 2.11 5.99 -15.99
C LYS A 3 1.12 6.73 -16.88
N LEU A 4 0.22 5.97 -17.51
CA LEU A 4 -0.81 6.49 -18.40
C LEU A 4 -2.20 6.16 -17.84
N LEU A 5 -3.07 7.17 -17.78
CA LEU A 5 -4.49 7.00 -17.48
C LEU A 5 -5.28 6.99 -18.78
N GLY A 6 -5.52 5.78 -19.29
CA GLY A 6 -6.31 5.54 -20.48
C GLY A 6 -7.65 4.86 -20.17
N LYS A 7 -8.69 5.20 -20.94
CA LYS A 7 -9.92 4.41 -21.01
C LYS A 7 -9.77 3.34 -22.08
N TYR A 8 -10.01 2.08 -21.73
CA TYR A 8 -10.04 1.00 -22.72
C TYR A 8 -11.10 1.29 -23.77
N LEU A 9 -10.72 1.23 -25.04
CA LEU A 9 -11.61 1.46 -26.16
C LEU A 9 -12.07 0.11 -26.74
N HIS A 10 -11.14 -0.65 -27.31
CA HIS A 10 -11.40 -1.97 -27.88
C HIS A 10 -10.08 -2.73 -28.12
N ARG A 11 -10.20 -3.98 -28.59
CA ARG A 11 -9.09 -4.80 -29.07
C ARG A 11 -9.34 -5.20 -30.53
N VAL A 12 -8.29 -5.20 -31.35
CA VAL A 12 -8.33 -5.61 -32.77
C VAL A 12 -7.28 -6.69 -33.00
N ILE A 13 -7.55 -7.64 -33.89
CA ILE A 13 -6.51 -8.54 -34.40
C ILE A 13 -6.09 -8.01 -35.75
N ASN A 14 -4.81 -7.72 -35.91
CA ASN A 14 -4.23 -7.37 -37.20
C ASN A 14 -4.18 -8.64 -38.05
N TYR A 15 -4.98 -8.73 -39.11
CA TYR A 15 -5.10 -9.94 -39.91
C TYR A 15 -3.86 -10.23 -40.77
N GLU A 16 -2.99 -9.25 -40.99
CA GLU A 16 -1.76 -9.41 -41.77
C GLU A 16 -0.62 -9.98 -40.92
N THR A 17 -0.48 -9.50 -39.68
CA THR A 17 0.58 -9.95 -38.76
C THR A 17 0.13 -11.05 -37.80
N GLY A 18 -1.18 -11.16 -37.57
CA GLY A 18 -1.77 -12.02 -36.53
C GLY A 18 -1.71 -11.42 -35.12
N ASP A 19 -1.17 -10.21 -34.97
CA ASP A 19 -0.97 -9.59 -33.67
C ASP A 19 -2.27 -9.05 -33.07
N LEU A 20 -2.36 -9.07 -31.74
CA LEU A 20 -3.46 -8.48 -31.01
C LEU A 20 -3.09 -7.07 -30.56
N GLU A 21 -3.83 -6.09 -31.05
CA GLU A 21 -3.70 -4.68 -30.71
C GLU A 21 -4.77 -4.28 -29.68
N ILE A 22 -4.37 -3.54 -28.65
CA ILE A 22 -5.26 -3.04 -27.61
C ILE A 22 -5.20 -1.51 -27.61
N THR A 23 -6.35 -0.86 -27.78
CA THR A 23 -6.42 0.60 -27.91
C THR A 23 -7.00 1.24 -26.66
N PHE A 24 -6.33 2.28 -26.17
CA PHE A 24 -6.78 3.12 -25.06
C PHE A 24 -6.92 4.58 -25.49
N THR A 25 -7.94 5.27 -24.98
CA THR A 25 -8.12 6.72 -25.16
C THR A 25 -7.58 7.46 -23.95
N ILE A 26 -6.67 8.41 -24.18
CA ILE A 26 -6.04 9.21 -23.12
C ILE A 26 -6.59 10.64 -23.18
N SER A 27 -7.32 11.04 -22.14
CA SER A 27 -7.93 12.37 -22.03
C SER A 27 -7.18 13.31 -21.08
N ASP A 28 -6.49 12.76 -20.08
CA ASP A 28 -5.75 13.49 -19.05
C ASP A 28 -4.49 14.18 -19.62
N TYR A 29 -4.23 15.42 -19.21
CA TYR A 29 -3.11 16.24 -19.70
C TYR A 29 -1.75 15.63 -19.36
N ASN A 30 -1.58 15.15 -18.12
CA ASN A 30 -0.31 14.56 -17.69
C ASN A 30 0.00 13.28 -18.48
N SER A 31 -1.00 12.43 -18.68
CA SER A 31 -0.86 11.21 -19.48
C SER A 31 -0.61 11.50 -20.95
N LYS A 32 -1.12 12.60 -21.51
CA LYS A 32 -0.80 13.01 -22.90
C LYS A 32 0.68 13.38 -23.04
N ALA A 33 1.21 14.21 -22.15
CA ALA A 33 2.63 14.56 -22.18
C ALA A 33 3.52 13.30 -22.09
N ASN A 34 3.15 12.37 -21.21
CA ASN A 34 3.83 11.09 -21.05
C ASN A 34 3.79 10.18 -22.30
N THR A 35 2.89 10.40 -23.26
CA THR A 35 2.88 9.62 -24.52
C THR A 35 3.89 10.11 -25.55
N GLU A 36 4.42 11.32 -25.40
CA GLU A 36 5.43 11.86 -26.33
C GLU A 36 6.76 11.10 -26.25
N GLU A 37 7.01 10.41 -25.12
CA GLU A 37 8.19 9.57 -24.88
C GLU A 37 8.05 8.14 -25.44
N LEU A 38 6.92 7.78 -26.06
CA LEU A 38 6.69 6.42 -26.59
C LEU A 38 7.30 6.27 -27.98
N GLU A 39 8.20 5.30 -28.12
CA GLU A 39 8.82 4.91 -29.39
C GLU A 39 8.32 3.54 -29.86
N LYS A 40 8.68 3.14 -31.09
CA LYS A 40 8.35 1.81 -31.62
C LYS A 40 9.28 0.73 -31.06
N GLU A 41 9.20 0.53 -29.75
CA GLU A 41 10.02 -0.43 -28.99
C GLU A 41 9.16 -1.39 -28.16
N LEU A 42 9.81 -2.41 -27.58
CA LEU A 42 9.17 -3.40 -26.73
C LEU A 42 9.02 -2.85 -25.30
N TYR A 43 7.78 -2.74 -24.81
CA TYR A 43 7.48 -2.32 -23.44
C TYR A 43 6.82 -3.44 -22.62
N SER A 44 7.13 -3.50 -21.32
CA SER A 44 6.36 -4.27 -20.35
C SER A 44 5.19 -3.44 -19.83
N LEU A 45 3.95 -3.86 -20.10
CA LEU A 45 2.74 -3.13 -19.71
C LEU A 45 2.10 -3.74 -18.45
N GLU A 46 1.73 -2.88 -17.49
CA GLU A 46 0.96 -3.27 -16.31
C GLU A 46 -0.38 -2.52 -16.28
N ILE A 47 -1.50 -3.22 -16.49
CA ILE A 47 -2.84 -2.62 -16.55
C ILE A 47 -3.52 -2.76 -15.18
N LYS A 48 -3.71 -1.63 -14.50
CA LYS A 48 -4.42 -1.54 -13.22
C LYS A 48 -5.55 -0.51 -13.30
N LYS A 49 -6.67 -0.79 -12.64
CA LYS A 49 -7.71 0.23 -12.45
C LYS A 49 -7.16 1.37 -11.58
N PRO A 50 -7.34 2.65 -11.98
CA PRO A 50 -6.89 3.77 -11.16
C PRO A 50 -7.67 3.79 -9.83
N ARG A 51 -6.98 4.11 -8.73
CA ARG A 51 -7.64 4.35 -7.45
C ARG A 51 -8.36 5.71 -7.49
N SER A 52 -9.43 5.81 -6.72
CA SER A 52 -10.12 7.09 -6.53
C SER A 52 -9.18 8.11 -5.89
N LYS A 53 -9.36 9.40 -6.24
CA LYS A 53 -8.62 10.51 -5.59
C LYS A 53 -8.78 10.48 -4.07
N ARG A 54 -10.01 10.19 -3.60
CA ARG A 54 -10.33 9.96 -2.18
C ARG A 54 -9.36 8.99 -1.49
N SER A 55 -9.16 7.80 -2.07
CA SER A 55 -8.28 6.78 -1.48
C SER A 55 -6.81 7.21 -1.46
N LEU A 56 -6.37 7.96 -2.46
CA LEU A 56 -5.01 8.52 -2.49
C LEU A 56 -4.82 9.58 -1.41
N ASN A 57 -5.80 10.48 -1.24
CA ASN A 57 -5.77 11.51 -0.20
C ASN A 57 -5.78 10.87 1.20
N GLN A 58 -6.62 9.86 1.42
CA GLN A 58 -6.65 9.10 2.68
C GLN A 58 -5.32 8.43 3.01
N ASN A 59 -4.67 7.80 2.02
CA ASN A 59 -3.37 7.17 2.25
C ASN A 59 -2.26 8.20 2.51
N ALA A 60 -2.22 9.29 1.73
CA ALA A 60 -1.27 10.36 1.97
C ALA A 60 -1.45 10.95 3.38
N TYR A 61 -2.70 11.20 3.77
CA TYR A 61 -3.03 11.75 5.08
C TYR A 61 -2.64 10.81 6.22
N LEU A 62 -2.93 9.51 6.11
CA LEU A 62 -2.50 8.52 7.09
C LEU A 62 -0.98 8.58 7.32
N TRP A 63 -0.19 8.60 6.24
CA TRP A 63 1.27 8.65 6.36
C TRP A 63 1.78 9.97 6.96
N THR A 64 1.10 11.09 6.69
CA THR A 64 1.40 12.36 7.39
C THR A 64 1.18 12.23 8.90
N LEU A 65 0.05 11.65 9.34
CA LEU A 65 -0.21 11.44 10.76
C LEU A 65 0.82 10.51 11.41
N ILE A 66 1.15 9.41 10.75
CA ILE A 66 2.17 8.45 11.20
C ILE A 66 3.51 9.15 11.41
N HIS A 67 3.91 10.01 10.47
CA HIS A 67 5.17 10.75 10.55
C HIS A 67 5.19 11.71 11.75
N GLU A 68 4.14 12.50 11.93
CA GLU A 68 4.03 13.43 13.07
C GLU A 68 4.03 12.68 14.41
N LEU A 69 3.32 11.53 14.49
CA LEU A 69 3.35 10.64 15.65
C LEU A 69 4.75 10.11 15.92
N ALA A 70 5.47 9.64 14.90
CA ALA A 70 6.81 9.09 15.04
C ALA A 70 7.79 10.14 15.59
N LEU A 71 7.73 11.37 15.08
CA LEU A 71 8.52 12.49 15.60
C LEU A 71 8.19 12.78 17.07
N LYS A 72 6.90 12.91 17.39
CA LYS A 72 6.45 13.27 18.73
C LYS A 72 6.78 12.20 19.78
N MET A 73 6.54 10.93 19.46
CA MET A 73 6.86 9.81 20.34
C MET A 73 8.39 9.66 20.51
N SER A 74 9.17 9.93 19.45
CA SER A 74 10.63 9.87 19.54
C SER A 74 11.19 10.91 20.50
N ASP A 75 10.62 12.12 20.50
CA ASP A 75 11.00 13.20 21.40
C ASP A 75 10.67 12.89 22.87
N GLU A 76 9.50 12.30 23.13
CA GLU A 76 9.04 11.97 24.50
C GLU A 76 9.82 10.79 25.10
N ASP A 77 9.98 9.71 24.34
CA ASP A 77 10.62 8.48 24.82
C ASP A 77 12.16 8.51 24.71
N LYS A 78 12.74 9.56 24.12
CA LYS A 78 14.17 9.66 23.75
C LYS A 78 14.66 8.42 22.99
N LYS A 79 13.76 7.79 22.25
CA LYS A 79 13.99 6.57 21.48
C LYS A 79 13.68 6.90 20.03
N ASN A 80 14.55 6.49 19.11
CA ASN A 80 14.27 6.67 17.69
C ASN A 80 13.13 5.71 17.27
N ILE A 81 11.92 6.25 17.15
CA ILE A 81 10.72 5.55 16.69
C ILE A 81 10.52 5.95 15.22
N SER A 82 10.52 4.96 14.33
CA SER A 82 10.31 5.20 12.91
C SER A 82 8.83 5.22 12.54
N ASP A 83 8.51 5.80 11.37
CA ASP A 83 7.17 5.75 10.77
C ASP A 83 6.65 4.30 10.66
N ASP A 84 7.52 3.34 10.35
CA ASP A 84 7.15 1.92 10.26
C ASP A 84 6.83 1.31 11.63
N ASP A 85 7.47 1.77 12.71
CA ASP A 85 7.16 1.31 14.07
C ASP A 85 5.76 1.79 14.49
N VAL A 86 5.48 3.08 14.31
CA VAL A 86 4.14 3.65 14.58
C VAL A 86 3.09 2.95 13.73
N TYR A 87 3.39 2.69 12.46
CA TYR A 87 2.47 2.01 11.58
C TYR A 87 2.18 0.58 12.06
N LEU A 88 3.19 -0.18 12.49
CA LEU A 88 2.99 -1.51 13.07
C LEU A 88 2.13 -1.46 14.34
N MET A 89 2.37 -0.49 15.23
CA MET A 89 1.57 -0.31 16.45
C MET A 89 0.09 -0.03 16.12
N LEU A 90 -0.18 0.84 15.14
CA LEU A 90 -1.54 1.11 14.66
C LEU A 90 -2.21 -0.13 14.04
N LEU A 91 -1.46 -0.95 13.30
CA LEU A 91 -1.96 -2.22 12.75
C LEU A 91 -2.32 -3.22 13.85
N GLU A 92 -1.51 -3.31 14.91
CA GLU A 92 -1.77 -4.15 16.08
C GLU A 92 -3.02 -3.66 16.84
N GLU A 93 -3.11 -2.35 17.15
CA GLU A 93 -4.23 -1.73 17.87
C GLU A 93 -5.55 -1.92 17.14
N THR A 94 -5.56 -1.64 15.83
CA THR A 94 -6.78 -1.73 15.03
C THR A 94 -7.19 -3.16 14.68
N LYS A 95 -6.39 -4.16 15.07
CA LYS A 95 -6.53 -5.56 14.64
C LYS A 95 -6.66 -5.63 13.12
N ALA A 96 -5.75 -4.94 12.45
CA ALA A 96 -5.74 -4.82 11.01
C ALA A 96 -5.59 -6.19 10.35
N LYS A 97 -6.00 -6.25 9.08
CA LYS A 97 -5.98 -7.46 8.27
C LYS A 97 -4.59 -8.11 8.28
N CYS A 98 -4.53 -9.34 8.79
CA CYS A 98 -3.33 -10.15 8.86
C CYS A 98 -3.67 -11.62 8.65
N ASP A 99 -2.70 -12.38 8.15
CA ASP A 99 -2.80 -13.82 8.02
C ASP A 99 -1.71 -14.49 8.86
N VAL A 100 -2.05 -15.65 9.41
CA VAL A 100 -1.07 -16.56 10.04
C VAL A 100 -0.70 -17.62 9.02
N ILE A 101 0.55 -17.61 8.58
CA ILE A 101 1.06 -18.50 7.54
C ILE A 101 2.07 -19.48 8.16
N GLN A 102 1.82 -20.79 8.00
CA GLN A 102 2.79 -21.83 8.33
C GLN A 102 3.54 -22.25 7.06
N THR A 103 4.86 -22.10 7.07
CA THR A 103 5.72 -22.47 5.93
C THR A 103 7.14 -22.76 6.41
N LEU A 104 8.04 -23.09 5.49
CA LEU A 104 9.46 -23.25 5.78
C LEU A 104 10.04 -21.94 6.35
N ALA A 105 10.81 -22.01 7.44
CA ALA A 105 11.38 -20.85 8.11
C ALA A 105 12.24 -19.99 7.17
N LYS A 106 12.95 -20.63 6.22
CA LYS A 106 13.74 -19.94 5.19
C LYS A 106 12.93 -19.05 4.24
N ALA A 107 11.61 -19.26 4.16
CA ALA A 107 10.72 -18.47 3.31
C ALA A 107 10.36 -17.10 3.91
N GLU A 108 10.85 -16.76 5.12
CA GLU A 108 10.59 -15.46 5.76
C GLU A 108 10.92 -14.27 4.84
N ASN A 109 12.05 -14.33 4.13
CA ASN A 109 12.44 -13.27 3.20
C ASN A 109 11.50 -13.14 2.01
N ASP A 110 10.88 -14.24 1.56
CA ASP A 110 9.90 -14.19 0.50
C ASP A 110 8.56 -13.65 1.00
N LEU A 111 8.17 -14.00 2.23
CA LEU A 111 7.00 -13.40 2.89
C LEU A 111 7.17 -11.89 3.03
N LYS A 112 8.36 -11.40 3.42
CA LYS A 112 8.66 -9.96 3.54
C LYS A 112 8.55 -9.20 2.20
N LYS A 113 8.59 -9.89 1.05
CA LYS A 113 8.34 -9.28 -0.27
C LYS A 113 6.84 -9.13 -0.56
N CYS A 114 6.01 -9.98 0.05
CA CYS A 114 4.57 -10.02 -0.19
C CYS A 114 3.77 -9.20 0.84
N PHE A 115 4.25 -9.15 2.08
CA PHE A 115 3.59 -8.51 3.21
C PHE A 115 4.36 -7.29 3.68
N ARG A 116 3.66 -6.36 4.33
CA ARG A 116 4.30 -5.13 4.83
C ARG A 116 5.09 -5.40 6.10
N PHE A 117 4.56 -6.23 7.00
CA PHE A 117 5.27 -6.73 8.16
C PHE A 117 5.11 -8.23 8.30
N VAL A 118 6.18 -8.89 8.74
CA VAL A 118 6.22 -10.34 8.99
C VAL A 118 6.87 -10.55 10.34
N LYS A 119 6.17 -11.20 11.26
CA LYS A 119 6.62 -11.50 12.61
C LYS A 119 6.62 -13.01 12.81
N LEU A 120 7.77 -13.57 13.15
CA LEU A 120 7.87 -14.98 13.54
C LEU A 120 7.11 -15.19 14.86
N ILE A 121 6.11 -16.07 14.86
CA ILE A 121 5.35 -16.43 16.06
C ILE A 121 6.09 -17.53 16.81
N LYS A 122 6.29 -18.67 16.13
CA LYS A 122 7.02 -19.82 16.67
C LYS A 122 7.49 -20.75 15.56
N TYR A 123 8.55 -21.50 15.86
CA TYR A 123 8.91 -22.69 15.10
C TYR A 123 7.94 -23.83 15.41
N ASP A 124 7.79 -24.76 14.48
CA ASP A 124 7.06 -25.99 14.72
C ASP A 124 7.76 -26.84 15.79
N GLU A 125 6.97 -27.51 16.63
CA GLU A 125 7.46 -28.28 17.76
C GLU A 125 8.13 -29.60 17.32
N THR A 126 7.72 -30.14 16.17
CA THR A 126 8.21 -31.42 15.65
C THR A 126 9.31 -31.23 14.60
N ASN A 127 9.18 -30.21 13.74
CA ASN A 127 10.18 -29.90 12.73
C ASN A 127 10.53 -28.40 12.69
N LYS A 128 11.68 -28.04 13.25
CA LYS A 128 12.18 -26.64 13.30
C LYS A 128 12.47 -26.02 11.93
N GLU A 129 12.42 -26.77 10.84
CA GLU A 129 12.46 -26.20 9.49
C GLU A 129 11.19 -25.44 9.13
N TYR A 130 10.07 -25.70 9.83
CA TYR A 130 8.81 -25.00 9.66
C TYR A 130 8.59 -23.98 10.76
N ALA A 131 7.96 -22.88 10.39
CA ALA A 131 7.62 -21.78 11.29
C ALA A 131 6.26 -21.20 10.94
N ARG A 132 5.60 -20.63 11.95
CA ARG A 132 4.40 -19.80 11.78
C ARG A 132 4.77 -18.34 11.84
N PHE A 133 4.31 -17.60 10.86
CA PHE A 133 4.51 -16.17 10.74
C PHE A 133 3.16 -15.45 10.81
N LEU A 134 3.12 -14.35 11.55
CA LEU A 134 2.06 -13.36 11.50
C LEU A 134 2.42 -12.34 10.43
N CYS A 135 1.59 -12.22 9.41
CA CYS A 135 1.86 -11.43 8.22
C CYS A 135 0.81 -10.33 8.08
N TYR A 136 1.23 -9.06 8.21
CA TYR A 136 0.35 -7.91 8.04
C TYR A 136 0.35 -7.41 6.60
N TYR A 137 -0.85 -7.16 6.08
CA TYR A 137 -1.03 -6.48 4.81
C TYR A 137 -0.78 -4.97 4.97
N GLY A 138 -0.20 -4.33 3.95
CA GLY A 138 -0.14 -2.88 3.90
C GLY A 138 -1.50 -2.24 3.57
N SER A 139 -1.68 -0.98 3.95
CA SER A 139 -2.90 -0.17 3.73
C SER A 139 -3.38 -0.17 2.28
N SER A 140 -2.45 -0.40 1.33
CA SER A 140 -2.77 -0.59 -0.08
C SER A 140 -3.71 -1.77 -0.39
N LYS A 141 -3.92 -2.70 0.54
CA LYS A 141 -4.83 -3.86 0.38
C LYS A 141 -6.11 -3.71 1.20
N PHE A 142 -6.29 -2.60 1.90
CA PHE A 142 -7.42 -2.39 2.79
C PHE A 142 -8.65 -1.97 2.02
N ASP A 143 -9.81 -2.39 2.51
CA ASP A 143 -11.08 -1.81 2.09
C ASP A 143 -11.33 -0.45 2.77
N THR A 144 -12.42 0.23 2.38
CA THR A 144 -12.74 1.56 2.92
C THR A 144 -12.97 1.56 4.43
N LYS A 145 -13.54 0.48 5.00
CA LYS A 145 -13.81 0.39 6.44
C LYS A 145 -12.53 0.19 7.22
N GLU A 146 -11.68 -0.73 6.75
CA GLU A 146 -10.36 -1.00 7.31
C GLU A 146 -9.48 0.25 7.28
N MET A 147 -9.48 0.99 6.16
CA MET A 147 -8.72 2.23 6.03
C MET A 147 -9.21 3.33 6.96
N ASN A 148 -10.53 3.55 7.04
CA ASN A 148 -11.09 4.57 7.94
C ASN A 148 -10.77 4.24 9.40
N LYS A 149 -10.94 2.98 9.82
CA LYS A 149 -10.61 2.54 11.18
C LYS A 149 -9.15 2.82 11.54
N LEU A 150 -8.24 2.63 10.58
CA LEU A 150 -6.82 2.91 10.76
C LEU A 150 -6.53 4.42 10.90
N ILE A 151 -7.15 5.25 10.07
CA ILE A 151 -7.03 6.71 10.16
C ILE A 151 -7.62 7.23 11.47
N ASP A 152 -8.80 6.74 11.86
CA ASP A 152 -9.47 7.17 13.10
C ASP A 152 -8.61 6.86 14.34
N ALA A 153 -7.95 5.69 14.36
CA ALA A 153 -7.00 5.35 15.41
C ALA A 153 -5.78 6.29 15.44
N ALA A 154 -5.21 6.59 14.27
CA ALA A 154 -4.09 7.54 14.17
C ALA A 154 -4.50 8.95 14.64
N ILE A 155 -5.69 9.43 14.27
CA ILE A 155 -6.23 10.71 14.75
C ILE A 155 -6.41 10.70 16.27
N SER A 156 -6.92 9.60 16.85
CA SER A 156 -7.06 9.48 18.30
C SER A 156 -5.71 9.68 19.00
N TRP A 157 -4.67 9.00 18.52
CA TRP A 157 -3.32 9.11 19.10
C TRP A 157 -2.74 10.52 18.91
N CYS A 158 -2.96 11.14 17.75
CA CYS A 158 -2.55 12.52 17.53
C CYS A 158 -3.23 13.47 18.53
N ASN A 159 -4.53 13.30 18.76
CA ASN A 159 -5.28 14.12 19.71
C ASN A 159 -4.78 13.92 21.14
N GLU A 160 -4.46 12.68 21.55
CA GLU A 160 -3.87 12.38 22.86
C GLU A 160 -2.51 13.08 23.06
N LEU A 161 -1.71 13.18 22.00
CA LEU A 161 -0.40 13.84 22.00
C LEU A 161 -0.47 15.34 21.62
N ASN A 162 -1.67 15.92 21.53
CA ASN A 162 -1.91 17.31 21.12
C ASN A 162 -1.29 17.69 19.76
N ILE A 163 -1.25 16.74 18.82
CA ILE A 163 -0.83 16.95 17.44
C ILE A 163 -2.04 17.43 16.63
N PRO A 164 -1.96 18.57 15.93
CA PRO A 164 -3.06 19.05 15.09
C PRO A 164 -3.40 18.05 13.97
N THR A 165 -4.68 17.76 13.83
CA THR A 165 -5.23 16.93 12.74
C THR A 165 -6.23 17.74 11.92
N LEU A 166 -6.46 17.34 10.67
CA LEU A 166 -7.57 17.93 9.89
C LEU A 166 -8.90 17.51 10.54
N GLU A 167 -9.93 18.35 10.50
CA GLU A 167 -11.22 17.99 11.14
C GLU A 167 -11.97 16.89 10.36
N GLY A 168 -12.64 16.02 11.11
CA GLY A 168 -13.33 14.84 10.62
C GLY A 168 -14.39 15.16 9.56
N GLY A 169 -14.11 14.79 8.31
CA GLY A 169 -15.02 14.93 7.18
C GLY A 169 -14.36 15.30 5.85
N ILE A 170 -13.10 15.73 5.86
CA ILE A 170 -12.48 16.41 4.70
C ILE A 170 -11.49 15.51 3.91
N TYR A 171 -11.26 14.25 4.29
CA TYR A 171 -10.38 13.33 3.54
C TYR A 171 -11.04 12.67 2.32
N GLY A 172 -12.12 13.29 1.82
CA GLY A 172 -13.00 12.82 0.74
C GLY A 172 -12.53 13.20 -0.65
#